data_AF-A0A7C1KCN3-F1
#
_entry.id   AF-A0A7C1KCN3-F1
#
_cell.length_a   1.000
_cell.length_b   1.000
_cell.length_c   1.000
_cell.angle_alpha   90.00
_cell.angle_beta   90.00
_cell.angle_gamma   90.00
#
_symmetry.space_group_name_H-M   'P 1'
#
loop_
_entity.id
_entity.type
_entity.pdbx_description
1 polymer ?
#
loop_
_entity_poly.entity_id
_entity_poly.type
_entity_poly.pdbx_seq_one_letter_code
_entity_poly.pdbx_strand_id
1 'polypeptide(L)'
;MSELREAWKLRNSLAAALEQALDWVGREIQRASVEELIDFCGSFSPGRAAGPEWVSSFDRFVELLWQHADPAVIAQLEAAFRARGPLWAPIANAFSPEHGARLRARDWRAPGARRPAVVLR
;
A
#
# COMPACT_ATOMS: atom_id res chain seq x y z
N MET A 1 18.48 24.92 23.08
CA MET A 1 18.28 23.58 22.48
C MET A 1 18.78 23.63 21.04
N SER A 2 19.50 22.62 20.54
CA SER A 2 19.98 22.64 19.15
C SER A 2 18.84 22.37 18.17
N GLU A 3 18.80 23.10 17.05
CA GLU A 3 17.81 22.91 15.97
C GLU A 3 17.75 21.46 15.47
N LEU A 4 18.91 20.78 15.38
CA LEU A 4 19.00 19.38 14.99
C LEU A 4 18.21 18.43 15.92
N ARG A 5 18.15 18.74 17.22
CA ARG A 5 17.40 17.93 18.19
C ARG A 5 15.89 18.08 17.98
N GLU A 6 15.43 19.31 17.73
CA GLU A 6 14.01 19.57 17.46
C GLU A 6 13.59 18.99 16.10
N ALA A 7 14.43 19.10 15.07
CA ALA A 7 14.21 18.43 13.78
C ALA A 7 14.11 16.90 13.95
N TRP A 8 14.96 16.30 14.79
CA TRP A 8 14.90 14.86 15.08
C TRP A 8 13.63 14.44 15.81
N LYS A 9 13.18 15.23 16.80
CA LYS A 9 11.91 15.00 17.50
C LYS A 9 10.72 15.09 16.52
N LEU A 10 10.69 16.11 15.66
CA LEU A 10 9.65 16.26 14.65
C LEU A 10 9.60 15.05 13.71
N ARG A 11 10.75 14.61 13.19
CA ARG A 11 10.84 13.40 12.36
C ARG A 11 10.25 12.17 13.07
N ASN A 12 10.49 12.01 14.36
CA ASN A 12 9.97 10.86 15.13
C ASN A 12 8.46 10.94 15.34
N SER A 13 7.92 12.14 15.60
CA SER A 13 6.47 12.35 15.67
C SER A 13 5.79 12.05 14.34
N LEU A 14 6.38 12.48 13.22
CA LEU A 14 5.88 12.18 11.88
C LEU A 14 5.92 10.67 11.57
N ALA A 15 6.99 9.98 11.95
CA ALA A 15 7.09 8.52 11.81
C ALA A 15 5.97 7.79 12.59
N ALA A 16 5.69 8.23 13.82
CA ALA A 16 4.63 7.65 14.64
C ALA A 16 3.22 7.97 14.10
N ALA A 17 3.02 9.16 13.53
CA ALA A 17 1.76 9.52 12.87
C ALA A 17 1.55 8.69 11.60
N LEU A 18 2.60 8.48 10.80
CA LEU A 18 2.55 7.64 9.60
C LEU A 18 2.20 6.19 9.95
N GLU A 19 2.81 5.62 10.99
CA GLU A 19 2.47 4.27 11.47
C GLU A 19 0.99 4.14 11.83
N GLN A 20 0.44 5.10 12.60
CA GLN A 20 -0.99 5.12 12.95
C GLN A 20 -1.91 5.28 11.73
N ALA A 21 -1.51 6.09 10.75
CA ALA A 21 -2.26 6.25 9.51
C ALA A 21 -2.30 4.95 8.71
N LEU A 22 -1.19 4.22 8.61
CA LEU A 22 -1.12 2.93 7.91
C LEU A 22 -1.94 1.86 8.64
N ASP A 23 -1.91 1.81 9.97
CA ASP A 23 -2.77 0.92 10.77
C ASP A 23 -4.26 1.24 10.59
N TRP A 24 -4.62 2.52 10.43
CA TRP A 24 -5.98 2.92 10.11
C TRP A 24 -6.37 2.46 8.71
N VAL A 25 -5.53 2.70 7.69
CA VAL A 25 -5.77 2.20 6.32
C VAL A 25 -5.92 0.69 6.28
N GLY A 26 -5.09 -0.06 7.01
CA GLY A 26 -5.19 -1.52 7.09
C GLY A 26 -6.55 -1.99 7.64
N ARG A 27 -7.09 -1.30 8.65
CA ARG A 27 -8.43 -1.58 9.18
C ARG A 27 -9.53 -1.24 8.19
N GLU A 28 -9.40 -0.15 7.44
CA GLU A 28 -10.37 0.21 6.41
C GLU A 28 -10.33 -0.78 5.23
N ILE A 29 -9.15 -1.25 4.82
CA ILE A 29 -9.01 -2.35 3.83
C ILE A 29 -9.78 -3.60 4.28
N GLN A 30 -9.69 -3.97 5.56
CA GLN A 30 -10.36 -5.14 6.11
C GLN A 30 -11.89 -4.98 6.19
N ARG A 31 -12.39 -3.74 6.24
CA ARG A 31 -13.82 -3.42 6.30
C ARG A 31 -14.43 -3.19 4.92
N ALA A 32 -13.63 -2.73 3.97
CA ALA A 32 -14.06 -2.42 2.63
C ALA A 32 -14.65 -3.66 1.95
N SER A 33 -15.73 -3.45 1.21
CA SER A 33 -16.29 -4.49 0.36
C SER A 33 -15.35 -4.77 -0.82
N VAL A 34 -15.47 -5.97 -1.41
CA VAL A 34 -14.72 -6.30 -2.63
C VAL A 34 -15.04 -5.31 -3.76
N GLU A 35 -16.30 -4.90 -3.89
CA GLU A 35 -16.73 -3.93 -4.91
C GLU A 35 -16.09 -2.55 -4.70
N GLU A 36 -16.06 -2.06 -3.45
CA GLU A 36 -15.39 -0.80 -3.11
C GLU A 36 -13.89 -0.85 -3.42
N LEU A 37 -13.21 -1.96 -3.09
CA LEU A 37 -11.81 -2.15 -3.42
C LEU A 37 -11.57 -2.20 -4.93
N ILE A 38 -12.47 -2.83 -5.69
CA ILE A 38 -12.43 -2.86 -7.16
C ILE A 38 -12.59 -1.46 -7.74
N ASP A 39 -13.54 -0.67 -7.24
CA ASP A 39 -13.77 0.70 -7.72
C ASP A 39 -12.60 1.61 -7.39
N PHE A 40 -12.07 1.51 -6.17
CA PHE A 40 -10.90 2.25 -5.75
C PHE A 40 -9.67 1.87 -6.58
N CYS A 41 -9.38 0.57 -6.75
CA CYS A 41 -8.31 0.09 -7.63
C CYS A 41 -8.54 0.52 -9.10
N GLY A 42 -9.80 0.57 -9.53
CA GLY A 42 -10.21 1.02 -10.86
C GLY A 42 -9.93 2.50 -11.12
N SER A 43 -9.88 3.33 -10.08
CA SER A 43 -9.45 4.73 -10.18
C SER A 43 -7.99 4.84 -10.63
N PHE A 44 -7.19 3.80 -10.35
CA PHE A 44 -5.85 3.61 -10.88
C PHE A 44 -5.88 3.00 -12.29
N SER A 45 -6.73 3.50 -13.18
CA SER A 45 -6.74 3.06 -14.59
C SER A 45 -5.51 3.56 -15.35
N PRO A 46 -4.86 2.74 -16.20
CA PRO A 46 -3.71 3.15 -17.03
C PRO A 46 -4.01 4.35 -17.94
N GLY A 47 -5.29 4.55 -18.31
CA GLY A 47 -5.72 5.69 -19.13
C GLY A 47 -5.83 7.01 -18.38
N ARG A 48 -5.77 6.99 -17.03
CA ARG A 48 -5.88 8.20 -16.19
C ARG A 48 -4.54 8.77 -15.73
N ALA A 49 -3.47 7.97 -15.75
CA ALA A 49 -2.15 8.45 -15.36
C ALA A 49 -1.03 7.62 -16.02
N ALA A 50 -0.33 8.23 -16.97
CA ALA A 50 0.78 7.60 -17.69
C ALA A 50 2.17 7.82 -17.02
N GLY A 51 2.22 8.43 -15.82
CA GLY A 51 3.45 8.87 -15.17
C GLY A 51 4.00 7.91 -14.10
N PRO A 52 5.32 7.91 -13.83
CA PRO A 52 5.97 6.99 -12.88
C PRO A 52 5.56 7.21 -11.42
N GLU A 53 5.18 8.44 -11.04
CA GLU A 53 4.79 8.76 -9.66
C GLU A 53 3.48 8.08 -9.25
N TRP A 54 2.61 7.84 -10.22
CA TRP A 54 1.35 7.17 -10.00
C TRP A 54 1.52 5.66 -9.83
N VAL A 55 2.43 5.05 -10.58
CA VAL A 55 2.85 3.65 -10.40
C VAL A 55 3.34 3.46 -8.97
N SER A 56 4.11 4.42 -8.44
CA SER A 56 4.60 4.33 -7.06
C SER A 56 3.49 4.38 -6.00
N SER A 57 2.40 5.13 -6.23
CA SER A 57 1.28 5.20 -5.27
C SER A 57 0.39 3.96 -5.32
N PHE A 58 0.13 3.43 -6.51
CA PHE A 58 -0.60 2.17 -6.69
C PHE A 58 0.17 0.99 -6.08
N ASP A 59 1.48 0.90 -6.32
CA ASP A 59 2.33 -0.15 -5.76
C ASP A 59 2.28 -0.17 -4.23
N ARG A 60 2.30 1.02 -3.57
CA ARG A 60 2.15 1.11 -2.11
C ARG A 60 0.80 0.62 -1.61
N PHE A 61 -0.27 0.91 -2.35
CA PHE A 61 -1.59 0.41 -1.98
C PHE A 61 -1.71 -1.11 -2.17
N VAL A 62 -1.14 -1.65 -3.24
CA VAL A 62 -1.05 -3.11 -3.47
C VAL A 62 -0.27 -3.80 -2.35
N GLU A 63 0.85 -3.21 -1.90
CA GLU A 63 1.59 -3.70 -0.74
C GLU A 63 0.71 -3.77 0.52
N LEU A 64 -0.10 -2.74 0.79
CA LEU A 64 -1.04 -2.73 1.93
C LEU A 64 -2.16 -3.75 1.78
N LEU A 65 -2.70 -3.93 0.57
CA LEU A 65 -3.71 -4.96 0.30
C LEU A 65 -3.16 -6.36 0.60
N TRP A 66 -1.94 -6.68 0.15
CA TRP A 66 -1.31 -7.96 0.45
C TRP A 66 -0.98 -8.18 1.93
N GLN A 67 -0.86 -7.11 2.71
CA GLN A 67 -0.63 -7.18 4.17
C GLN A 67 -1.91 -7.38 4.96
N HIS A 68 -3.02 -6.77 4.54
CA HIS A 68 -4.22 -6.64 5.38
C HIS A 68 -5.45 -7.37 4.85
N ALA A 69 -5.58 -7.56 3.53
CA ALA A 69 -6.75 -8.18 2.93
C ALA A 69 -6.69 -9.71 3.01
N ASP A 70 -7.86 -10.34 3.04
CA ASP A 70 -7.98 -11.80 2.93
C ASP A 70 -7.49 -12.27 1.54
N PRO A 71 -6.70 -13.35 1.45
CA PRO A 71 -6.28 -13.92 0.16
C PRO A 71 -7.44 -14.18 -0.82
N ALA A 72 -8.64 -14.53 -0.33
CA ALA A 72 -9.82 -14.71 -1.16
C ALA A 72 -10.33 -13.38 -1.75
N VAL A 73 -10.16 -12.26 -1.05
CA VAL A 73 -10.44 -10.92 -1.59
C VAL A 73 -9.43 -10.58 -2.69
N ILE A 74 -8.13 -10.83 -2.46
CA ILE A 74 -7.09 -10.60 -3.47
C ILE A 74 -7.36 -11.40 -4.75
N ALA A 75 -7.75 -12.68 -4.63
CA ALA A 75 -8.10 -13.50 -5.78
C ALA A 75 -9.32 -12.96 -6.56
N GLN A 76 -10.31 -12.39 -5.86
CA GLN A 76 -11.45 -11.74 -6.50
C GLN A 76 -11.05 -10.45 -7.23
N LEU A 77 -10.13 -9.65 -6.67
CA LEU A 77 -9.57 -8.48 -7.35
C LEU A 77 -8.84 -8.89 -8.64
N GLU A 78 -7.97 -9.90 -8.56
CA GLU A 78 -7.27 -10.45 -9.72
C GLU A 78 -8.27 -10.85 -10.82
N ALA A 79 -9.27 -11.67 -10.47
CA ALA A 79 -10.29 -12.15 -11.41
C ALA A 79 -11.09 -11.00 -12.03
N ALA A 80 -11.52 -10.03 -11.22
CA ALA A 80 -12.28 -8.87 -11.67
C ALA A 80 -11.49 -8.03 -12.69
N PHE A 81 -10.22 -7.74 -12.43
CA PHE A 81 -9.39 -6.97 -13.36
C PHE A 81 -8.97 -7.78 -14.58
N ARG A 82 -8.74 -9.09 -14.45
CA ARG A 82 -8.47 -9.97 -15.58
C ARG A 82 -9.64 -10.00 -16.57
N ALA A 83 -10.87 -10.03 -16.07
CA ALA A 83 -12.09 -10.04 -16.88
C ALA A 83 -12.32 -8.75 -17.67
N ARG A 84 -11.71 -7.62 -17.27
CA ARG A 84 -11.82 -6.33 -17.98
C ARG A 84 -10.96 -6.24 -19.25
N GLY A 85 -10.13 -7.25 -19.52
CA GLY A 85 -9.36 -7.36 -20.75
C GLY A 85 -7.90 -6.86 -20.67
N PRO A 86 -7.18 -6.87 -21.80
CA PRO A 86 -5.71 -6.76 -21.82
C PRO A 86 -5.12 -5.49 -21.21
N LEU A 87 -5.83 -4.36 -21.31
CA LEU A 87 -5.38 -3.09 -20.73
C LEU A 87 -5.27 -3.12 -19.20
N TRP A 88 -6.02 -4.01 -18.55
CA TRP A 88 -6.03 -4.18 -17.09
C TRP A 88 -5.07 -5.27 -16.61
N ALA A 89 -4.38 -5.96 -17.52
CA ALA A 89 -3.44 -7.02 -17.17
C ALA A 89 -2.34 -6.58 -16.16
N PRO A 90 -1.76 -5.36 -16.23
CA PRO A 90 -0.79 -4.92 -15.24
C PRO A 90 -1.36 -4.87 -13.82
N ILE A 91 -2.60 -4.39 -13.67
CA ILE A 91 -3.30 -4.31 -12.37
C ILE A 91 -3.66 -5.70 -11.88
N ALA A 92 -4.18 -6.57 -12.76
CA ALA A 92 -4.45 -7.97 -12.40
C ALA A 92 -3.17 -8.70 -11.94
N ASN A 93 -2.03 -8.44 -12.60
CA ASN A 93 -0.75 -9.06 -12.26
C ASN A 93 -0.22 -8.64 -10.87
N ALA A 94 -0.53 -7.42 -10.39
CA ALA A 94 -0.22 -6.98 -9.04
C ALA A 94 -0.92 -7.83 -7.95
N PHE A 95 -2.06 -8.42 -8.28
CA PHE A 95 -2.82 -9.30 -7.39
C PHE A 95 -2.51 -10.80 -7.58
N SER A 96 -1.61 -11.14 -8.50
CA SER A 96 -1.24 -12.54 -8.75
C SER A 96 -0.51 -13.18 -7.54
N PRO A 97 -0.67 -14.49 -7.31
CA PRO A 97 0.04 -15.20 -6.25
C PRO A 97 1.57 -15.05 -6.30
N GLU A 98 2.14 -15.00 -7.51
CA GLU A 98 3.57 -14.80 -7.73
C GLU A 98 4.02 -13.41 -7.27
N HIS A 99 3.24 -12.37 -7.55
CA HIS A 99 3.52 -11.03 -7.06
C HIS A 99 3.44 -10.98 -5.52
N GLY A 100 2.40 -11.55 -4.93
CA GLY A 100 2.26 -11.64 -3.47
C GLY A 100 3.41 -12.40 -2.80
N ALA A 101 3.92 -13.47 -3.42
CA ALA A 101 5.08 -14.20 -2.92
C ALA A 101 6.34 -13.32 -2.89
N ARG A 102 6.58 -12.53 -3.95
CA ARG A 102 7.70 -11.58 -4.00
C ARG A 102 7.58 -10.48 -2.94
N LEU A 103 6.38 -9.97 -2.69
CA LEU A 103 6.15 -8.96 -1.65
C LEU A 103 6.40 -9.50 -0.24
N ARG A 104 5.89 -10.71 0.05
CA ARG A 104 6.10 -11.37 1.35
C ARG A 104 7.57 -11.69 1.62
N ALA A 105 8.32 -12.10 0.59
CA ALA A 105 9.75 -12.39 0.72
C ALA A 105 10.60 -11.14 1.05
N ARG A 106 10.08 -9.93 0.80
CA ARG A 106 10.81 -8.67 1.03
C ARG A 106 10.77 -8.16 2.48
N ASP A 107 10.00 -8.79 3.37
CA ASP A 107 9.70 -8.28 4.74
C ASP A 107 9.46 -6.76 4.74
N TRP A 108 8.59 -6.32 3.83
CA TRP A 108 8.43 -4.91 3.56
C TRP A 108 7.73 -4.21 4.74
N ARG A 109 8.32 -3.11 5.18
CA ARG A 109 7.70 -2.11 6.05
C ARG A 109 7.77 -0.76 5.35
N ALA A 110 6.71 0.04 5.47
CA ALA A 110 6.68 1.39 4.92
C ALA A 110 7.97 2.17 5.28
N PRO A 111 8.77 2.60 4.28
CA PRO A 111 9.95 3.40 4.51
C PRO A 111 9.57 4.66 5.30
N GLY A 112 10.21 4.88 6.45
CA GLY A 112 9.92 6.04 7.32
C GLY A 112 8.96 5.77 8.48
N ALA A 113 8.14 4.71 8.45
CA ALA A 113 7.27 4.32 9.58
C ALA A 113 8.04 3.59 10.69
N ARG A 114 9.30 3.20 10.46
CA ARG A 114 10.14 2.59 11.49
C ARG A 114 10.44 3.62 12.59
N ARG A 115 9.85 3.41 13.77
CA ARG A 115 10.27 4.08 15.00
C ARG A 115 11.77 3.87 15.19
N PRO A 116 12.54 4.93 15.48
CA PRO A 116 13.97 4.75 15.70
C PRO A 116 14.18 3.90 16.96
N ALA A 117 15.20 3.05 16.94
CA ALA A 117 15.63 2.29 18.11
C ALA A 117 16.08 3.21 19.27
N VAL A 118 16.41 4.48 18.98
CA VAL A 118 16.86 5.48 19.94
C VAL A 118 15.87 6.65 19.97
N VAL A 119 15.23 6.83 21.13
CA VAL A 119 14.39 8.00 21.43
C VAL A 119 15.24 8.99 22.22
N LEU A 120 15.53 10.16 21.64
CA LEU A 120 16.22 11.24 22.34
C LEU A 120 15.25 11.84 23.37
N ARG A 121 15.51 11.61 24.66
CA ARG A 121 14.85 12.32 25.77
C ARG A 121 15.40 13.75 25.89
#